data_AF-A0A662J6Y0-F1
#
_entry.id   AF-A0A662J6Y0-F1
#
_cell.length_a   1.000
_cell.length_b   1.000
_cell.length_c   1.000
_cell.angle_alpha   90.00
_cell.angle_beta   90.00
_cell.angle_gamma   90.00
#
_symmetry.space_group_name_H-M   'P 1'
#
loop_
_entity.id
_entity.type
_entity.pdbx_description
1 polymer ?
#
loop_
_entity_poly.entity_id
_entity_poly.type
_entity_poly.pdbx_seq_one_letter_code
_entity_poly.pdbx_strand_id
1 'polypeptide(L)'
;VALSDETRYRIAKSLIEEGSATAGELAERVSKARSTVDEHLEELLETGLLSRRKVNRKYVYEATELAKACIDLMEGRGSKDELYRSLPDKVQLKVKVKEASSLEMVIKTMIKAPAFIGVTLGILFILVRPYAPWLDVRILVLISGLLFGVISSEKFMKVERRDVVAFCLTLTLVMALMAPFQVEGHSFFIVFIVGFLYYLAWFLLAAFIPFEVARFLLREHM
;
A
#
# COMPACT_ATOMS: atom_id res chain seq x y z
N VAL A 1 -7.59 -19.05 2.94
CA VAL A 1 -8.44 -19.10 1.71
C VAL A 1 -9.88 -19.00 2.20
N ALA A 2 -10.74 -18.14 1.64
CA ALA A 2 -12.04 -17.85 2.26
C ALA A 2 -12.88 -19.10 2.57
N LEU A 3 -12.94 -20.10 1.69
CA LEU A 3 -13.71 -21.33 1.91
C LEU A 3 -13.04 -22.38 2.82
N SER A 4 -11.87 -22.10 3.42
CA SER A 4 -11.25 -23.03 4.38
C SER A 4 -11.89 -23.01 5.77
N ASP A 5 -12.79 -22.06 6.02
CA ASP A 5 -13.60 -22.03 7.25
C ASP A 5 -14.91 -22.77 7.02
N GLU A 6 -15.22 -23.66 7.95
CA GLU A 6 -16.41 -24.52 7.87
C GLU A 6 -17.72 -23.72 7.78
N THR A 7 -17.82 -22.61 8.51
CA THR A 7 -19.03 -21.78 8.49
C THR A 7 -19.19 -21.10 7.13
N ARG A 8 -18.11 -20.51 6.59
CA ARG A 8 -18.13 -19.87 5.27
C ARG A 8 -18.43 -20.87 4.14
N TYR A 9 -17.86 -22.07 4.22
CA TYR A 9 -18.18 -23.17 3.30
C TYR A 9 -19.67 -23.53 3.36
N ARG A 10 -20.22 -23.74 4.57
CA ARG A 10 -21.65 -24.06 4.76
C ARG A 10 -22.60 -22.96 4.27
N ILE A 11 -22.24 -21.69 4.48
CA ILE A 11 -23.02 -20.54 3.97
C ILE A 11 -23.06 -20.58 2.44
N ALA A 12 -21.90 -20.67 1.79
CA ALA A 12 -21.82 -20.70 0.34
C ALA A 12 -22.54 -21.92 -0.26
N LYS A 13 -22.38 -23.09 0.35
CA LYS A 13 -23.05 -24.32 -0.07
C LYS A 13 -24.58 -24.23 0.06
N SER A 14 -25.09 -23.73 1.17
CA SER A 14 -26.55 -23.53 1.34
C SER A 14 -27.12 -22.56 0.29
N LEU A 15 -26.38 -21.50 -0.08
CA LEU A 15 -26.81 -20.58 -1.14
C LEU A 15 -26.81 -21.22 -2.54
N ILE A 16 -25.94 -22.21 -2.79
CA ILE A 16 -25.92 -22.98 -4.04
C ILE A 16 -27.11 -23.97 -4.09
N GLU A 17 -27.38 -24.66 -2.98
CA GLU A 17 -28.40 -25.71 -2.92
C GLU A 17 -29.83 -25.16 -2.79
N GLU A 18 -30.02 -24.12 -1.97
CA GLU A 18 -31.34 -23.58 -1.62
C GLU A 18 -31.62 -22.21 -2.26
N GLY A 19 -30.66 -21.66 -2.99
CA GLY A 19 -30.77 -20.35 -3.63
C GLY A 19 -30.62 -19.17 -2.67
N SER A 20 -31.11 -18.01 -3.11
CA SER A 20 -30.87 -16.72 -2.46
C SER A 20 -31.48 -16.63 -1.05
N ALA A 21 -30.76 -16.05 -0.09
CA ALA A 21 -31.24 -15.91 1.29
C ALA A 21 -30.77 -14.61 1.95
N THR A 22 -31.49 -14.18 2.99
CA THR A 22 -31.09 -13.06 3.85
C THR A 22 -30.10 -13.52 4.93
N ALA A 23 -29.38 -12.57 5.55
CA ALA A 23 -28.46 -12.89 6.65
C ALA A 23 -29.14 -13.60 7.84
N GLY A 24 -30.41 -13.29 8.11
CA GLY A 24 -31.20 -13.95 9.16
C GLY A 24 -31.48 -15.41 8.83
N GLU A 25 -31.95 -15.68 7.62
CA GLU A 25 -32.21 -17.05 7.14
C GLU A 25 -30.91 -17.86 7.10
N LEU A 26 -29.80 -17.27 6.66
CA LEU A 26 -28.50 -17.93 6.66
C LEU A 26 -28.01 -18.27 8.08
N ALA A 27 -28.23 -17.38 9.05
CA ALA A 27 -27.92 -17.62 10.45
C ALA A 27 -28.68 -18.82 11.03
N GLU A 28 -29.95 -18.98 10.66
CA GLU A 28 -30.75 -20.15 11.03
C GLU A 28 -30.20 -21.43 10.38
N ARG A 29 -29.96 -21.41 9.06
CA ARG A 29 -29.47 -22.57 8.29
C ARG A 29 -28.12 -23.11 8.77
N VAL A 30 -27.19 -22.22 9.13
CA VAL A 30 -25.86 -22.63 9.62
C VAL A 30 -25.79 -22.72 11.15
N SER A 31 -26.89 -22.42 11.84
CA SER A 31 -27.02 -22.45 13.30
C SER A 31 -25.93 -21.62 14.00
N LYS A 32 -25.80 -20.36 13.57
CA LYS A 32 -24.85 -19.37 14.12
C LYS A 32 -25.57 -18.07 14.49
N ALA A 33 -24.94 -17.28 15.34
CA ALA A 33 -25.42 -15.94 15.65
C ALA A 33 -25.36 -15.07 14.38
N ARG A 34 -26.36 -14.20 14.21
CA ARG A 34 -26.44 -13.30 13.05
C ARG A 34 -25.20 -12.43 12.89
N SER A 35 -24.62 -11.93 13.98
CA SER A 35 -23.38 -11.12 13.96
C SER A 35 -22.20 -11.89 13.37
N THR A 36 -22.07 -13.18 13.70
CA THR A 36 -21.02 -14.05 13.15
C THR A 36 -21.25 -14.32 11.67
N VAL A 37 -22.50 -14.51 11.25
CA VAL A 37 -22.84 -14.66 9.83
C VAL A 37 -22.58 -13.37 9.06
N ASP A 38 -22.90 -12.20 9.62
CA ASP A 38 -22.63 -10.91 8.98
C ASP A 38 -21.13 -10.72 8.71
N GLU A 39 -20.25 -11.08 9.66
CA GLU A 39 -18.79 -11.06 9.49
C GLU A 39 -18.33 -12.00 8.37
N HIS A 40 -18.82 -13.24 8.37
CA HIS A 40 -18.51 -14.21 7.32
C HIS A 40 -19.02 -13.78 5.93
N LEU A 41 -20.19 -13.15 5.87
CA LEU A 41 -20.77 -12.63 4.63
C LEU A 41 -19.93 -11.49 4.07
N GLU A 42 -19.39 -10.62 4.91
CA GLU A 42 -18.50 -9.54 4.47
C GLU A 42 -17.26 -10.10 3.79
N GLU A 43 -16.58 -11.08 4.40
CA GLU A 43 -15.41 -11.73 3.81
C GLU A 43 -15.72 -12.47 2.49
N LEU A 44 -16.89 -13.12 2.43
CA LEU A 44 -17.33 -13.83 1.21
C LEU A 44 -17.70 -12.87 0.07
N LEU A 45 -18.20 -11.67 0.39
CA LEU A 45 -18.44 -10.60 -0.58
C LEU A 45 -17.12 -9.98 -1.05
N GLU A 46 -16.18 -9.73 -0.15
CA GLU A 46 -14.86 -9.17 -0.49
C GLU A 46 -14.07 -10.06 -1.44
N THR A 47 -14.25 -11.37 -1.32
CA THR A 47 -13.62 -12.36 -2.21
C THR A 47 -14.38 -12.62 -3.51
N GLY A 48 -15.54 -11.98 -3.69
CA GLY A 48 -16.38 -12.15 -4.88
C GLY A 48 -17.06 -13.52 -4.96
N LEU A 49 -17.04 -14.31 -3.89
CA LEU A 49 -17.72 -15.61 -3.84
C LEU A 49 -19.24 -15.43 -3.74
N LEU A 50 -19.68 -14.38 -3.06
CA LEU A 50 -21.09 -14.02 -2.98
C LEU A 50 -21.36 -12.68 -3.66
N SER A 51 -22.61 -12.50 -4.08
CA SER A 51 -23.18 -11.21 -4.46
C SER A 51 -24.32 -10.85 -3.51
N ARG A 52 -24.65 -9.56 -3.43
CA ARG A 52 -25.83 -9.10 -2.68
C ARG A 52 -26.67 -8.17 -3.53
N ARG A 53 -27.99 -8.25 -3.36
CA ARG A 53 -28.95 -7.28 -3.90
C ARG A 53 -29.89 -6.80 -2.81
N LYS A 54 -30.45 -5.60 -2.99
CA LYS A 54 -31.43 -5.03 -2.06
C LYS A 54 -32.83 -5.29 -2.58
N VAL A 55 -33.63 -6.05 -1.81
CA VAL A 55 -35.03 -6.38 -2.13
C VAL A 55 -35.90 -6.02 -0.93
N ASN A 56 -36.93 -5.20 -1.11
CA ASN A 56 -37.87 -4.81 -0.05
C ASN A 56 -37.18 -4.33 1.24
N ARG A 57 -36.18 -3.44 1.09
CA ARG A 57 -35.33 -2.88 2.16
C ARG A 57 -34.41 -3.87 2.90
N LYS A 58 -34.40 -5.16 2.51
CA LYS A 58 -33.49 -6.18 3.04
C LYS A 58 -32.40 -6.50 2.03
N TYR A 59 -31.24 -6.94 2.51
CA TYR A 59 -30.21 -7.52 1.65
C TYR A 59 -30.45 -9.01 1.50
N VAL A 60 -30.40 -9.47 0.26
CA VAL A 60 -30.48 -10.87 -0.14
C VAL A 60 -29.14 -11.23 -0.78
N TYR A 61 -28.57 -12.35 -0.37
CA TYR A 61 -27.27 -12.86 -0.78
C TYR A 61 -27.45 -14.03 -1.74
N GLU A 62 -26.57 -14.12 -2.73
CA GLU A 62 -26.57 -15.16 -3.76
C GLU A 62 -25.15 -15.66 -4.00
N ALA A 63 -25.00 -16.97 -4.21
CA ALA A 63 -23.74 -17.56 -4.63
C ALA A 63 -23.43 -17.16 -6.08
N THR A 64 -22.16 -16.84 -6.35
CA THR A 64 -21.69 -16.60 -7.72
C THR A 64 -21.25 -17.91 -8.38
N GLU A 65 -21.09 -17.90 -9.71
CA GLU A 65 -20.50 -19.02 -10.44
C GLU A 65 -19.09 -19.38 -9.93
N LEU A 66 -18.33 -18.38 -9.46
CA LEU A 66 -17.02 -18.59 -8.83
C LEU A 66 -17.13 -19.42 -7.55
N ALA A 67 -18.11 -19.13 -6.69
CA ALA A 67 -18.33 -19.92 -5.47
C ALA A 67 -18.70 -21.37 -5.79
N LYS A 68 -19.52 -21.58 -6.82
CA LYS A 68 -19.89 -22.90 -7.29
C LYS A 68 -18.67 -23.68 -7.79
N ALA A 69 -17.89 -23.10 -8.70
CA ALA A 69 -16.68 -23.73 -9.22
C ALA A 69 -15.65 -24.04 -8.12
N CYS A 70 -15.51 -23.17 -7.11
CA CYS A 70 -14.64 -23.44 -5.96
C CYS A 70 -15.13 -24.62 -5.11
N ILE A 71 -16.42 -24.71 -4.81
CA ILE A 71 -16.99 -25.81 -4.03
C ILE A 71 -16.92 -27.13 -4.80
N ASP A 72 -17.24 -27.12 -6.10
CA ASP A 72 -17.14 -28.31 -6.96
C ASP A 72 -15.69 -28.83 -7.03
N LEU A 73 -14.70 -27.93 -7.10
CA LEU A 73 -13.29 -28.31 -7.05
C LEU A 73 -12.91 -28.92 -5.68
N MET A 74 -13.38 -28.35 -4.57
CA MET A 74 -13.10 -28.85 -3.22
C MET A 74 -13.71 -30.23 -2.96
N GLU A 75 -14.86 -30.51 -3.54
CA GLU A 75 -15.55 -31.80 -3.42
C GLU A 75 -15.08 -32.82 -4.47
N GLY A 76 -14.08 -32.48 -5.30
CA GLY A 76 -13.54 -33.34 -6.33
C GLY A 76 -14.47 -33.58 -7.52
N ARG A 77 -15.52 -32.76 -7.66
CA ARG A 77 -16.53 -32.82 -8.74
C ARG A 77 -16.20 -31.90 -9.92
N GLY A 78 -15.35 -30.89 -9.72
CA GLY A 78 -15.04 -29.85 -10.71
C GLY A 78 -13.66 -29.98 -11.38
N SER A 79 -13.49 -29.31 -12.53
CA SER A 79 -12.20 -29.17 -13.22
C SER A 79 -11.56 -27.81 -12.96
N LYS A 80 -10.22 -27.75 -12.95
CA LYS A 80 -9.48 -26.48 -12.88
C LYS A 80 -9.84 -25.54 -14.04
N ASP A 81 -10.15 -26.08 -15.21
CA ASP A 81 -10.50 -25.28 -16.40
C ASP A 81 -11.83 -24.53 -16.21
N GLU A 82 -12.78 -25.13 -15.51
CA GLU A 82 -14.09 -24.52 -15.20
C GLU A 82 -13.96 -23.40 -14.16
N LEU A 83 -13.06 -23.58 -13.19
CA LEU A 83 -12.68 -22.51 -12.27
C LEU A 83 -12.06 -21.33 -13.02
N TYR A 84 -11.12 -21.57 -13.95
CA TYR A 84 -10.48 -20.50 -14.71
C TYR A 84 -11.47 -19.73 -15.58
N ARG A 85 -12.48 -20.40 -16.16
CA ARG A 85 -13.55 -19.74 -16.93
C ARG A 85 -14.53 -18.94 -16.07
N SER A 86 -14.71 -19.35 -14.81
CA SER A 86 -15.63 -18.71 -13.86
C SER A 86 -14.98 -17.53 -13.15
N LEU A 87 -13.69 -17.28 -13.35
CA LEU A 87 -13.02 -16.06 -12.90
C LEU A 87 -13.55 -14.87 -13.71
N PRO A 88 -14.02 -13.80 -13.05
CA PRO A 88 -14.35 -12.56 -13.75
C PRO A 88 -13.14 -12.02 -14.54
N ASP A 89 -13.34 -11.64 -15.81
CA ASP A 89 -12.31 -11.00 -16.68
C ASP A 89 -11.65 -9.75 -16.06
N LYS A 90 -12.28 -9.19 -15.03
CA LYS A 90 -11.75 -8.12 -14.17
C LYS A 90 -12.06 -8.42 -12.71
N VAL A 91 -11.45 -9.44 -12.13
CA VAL A 91 -11.38 -9.48 -10.66
C VAL A 91 -10.42 -8.36 -10.23
N GLN A 92 -10.96 -7.23 -9.79
CA GLN A 92 -10.26 -6.35 -8.86
C GLN A 92 -10.12 -7.11 -7.56
N LEU A 93 -9.27 -8.13 -7.56
CA LEU A 93 -8.76 -8.76 -6.37
C LEU A 93 -8.00 -7.65 -5.64
N LYS A 94 -8.69 -6.98 -4.70
CA LYS A 94 -8.02 -6.39 -3.54
C LYS A 94 -7.43 -7.55 -2.75
N VAL A 95 -6.40 -8.19 -3.32
CA VAL A 95 -5.49 -9.00 -2.52
C VAL A 95 -4.82 -7.99 -1.62
N LYS A 96 -5.31 -7.83 -0.40
CA LYS A 96 -4.41 -7.51 0.71
C LYS A 96 -3.47 -8.72 0.78
N VAL A 97 -2.42 -8.69 -0.04
CA VAL A 97 -1.30 -9.62 0.04
C VAL A 97 -0.75 -9.45 1.45
N LYS A 98 -1.07 -10.40 2.33
CA LYS A 98 -0.67 -10.44 3.73
C LYS A 98 0.82 -10.85 3.86
N GLU A 99 1.65 -10.40 2.93
CA GLU A 99 3.11 -10.58 2.89
C GLU A 99 3.88 -9.26 2.93
N ALA A 100 3.21 -8.11 3.02
CA ALA A 100 3.86 -6.80 3.20
C ALA A 100 3.48 -6.10 4.52
N SER A 101 3.00 -6.82 5.55
CA SER A 101 2.58 -6.22 6.83
C SER A 101 3.71 -5.40 7.50
N SER A 102 4.96 -5.88 7.46
CA SER A 102 6.10 -5.15 8.01
C SER A 102 6.52 -3.98 7.10
N LEU A 103 6.52 -4.19 5.78
CA LEU A 103 6.98 -3.19 4.81
C LEU A 103 5.99 -2.03 4.68
N GLU A 104 4.68 -2.30 4.64
CA GLU A 104 3.63 -1.27 4.63
C GLU A 104 3.58 -0.50 5.95
N MET A 105 3.84 -1.17 7.09
CA MET A 105 3.94 -0.51 8.39
C MET A 105 5.20 0.35 8.49
N VAL A 106 6.34 -0.13 7.99
CA VAL A 106 7.59 0.65 7.91
C VAL A 106 7.42 1.85 6.99
N ILE A 107 6.85 1.67 5.80
CA ILE A 107 6.56 2.76 4.85
C ILE A 107 5.62 3.79 5.49
N LYS A 108 4.51 3.35 6.11
CA LYS A 108 3.57 4.26 6.82
C LYS A 108 4.23 4.99 8.00
N THR A 109 5.12 4.32 8.73
CA THR A 109 5.83 4.92 9.88
C THR A 109 6.91 5.89 9.41
N MET A 110 7.62 5.55 8.33
CA MET A 110 8.61 6.41 7.69
C MET A 110 7.96 7.67 7.11
N ILE A 111 6.80 7.54 6.44
CA ILE A 111 6.10 8.68 5.85
C ILE A 111 5.54 9.64 6.92
N LYS A 112 5.17 9.12 8.11
CA LYS A 112 4.80 9.97 9.26
C LYS A 112 5.98 10.75 9.85
N ALA A 113 7.22 10.36 9.54
CA ALA A 113 8.44 10.97 10.05
C ALA A 113 9.43 11.26 8.90
N PRO A 114 9.12 12.19 7.99
CA PRO A 114 9.97 12.51 6.83
C PRO A 114 11.37 12.99 7.24
N ALA A 115 11.48 13.63 8.40
CA ALA A 115 12.75 13.98 9.02
C ALA A 115 13.64 12.73 9.26
N PHE A 116 13.05 11.63 9.75
CA PHE A 116 13.75 10.38 10.01
C PHE A 116 14.25 9.75 8.71
N ILE A 117 13.45 9.81 7.64
CA ILE A 117 13.86 9.37 6.29
C ILE A 117 15.12 10.13 5.84
N GLY A 118 15.14 11.46 5.96
CA GLY A 118 16.30 12.24 5.53
C GLY A 118 17.57 11.93 6.32
N VAL A 119 17.44 11.64 7.63
CA VAL A 119 18.57 11.22 8.46
C VAL A 119 19.07 9.83 8.06
N THR A 120 18.17 8.85 7.93
CA THR A 120 18.56 7.47 7.59
C THR A 120 19.17 7.38 6.20
N LEU A 121 18.59 8.06 5.20
CA LEU A 121 19.16 8.14 3.85
C LEU A 121 20.51 8.83 3.84
N GLY A 122 20.68 9.92 4.60
CA GLY A 122 21.96 10.62 4.72
C GLY A 122 23.05 9.71 5.28
N ILE A 123 22.78 9.04 6.40
CA ILE A 123 23.72 8.10 7.03
C ILE A 123 24.03 6.93 6.08
N LEU A 124 23.01 6.33 5.49
CA LEU A 124 23.17 5.22 4.55
C LEU A 124 24.02 5.64 3.35
N PHE A 125 23.80 6.83 2.81
CA PHE A 125 24.58 7.36 1.70
C PHE A 125 26.06 7.49 2.09
N ILE A 126 26.36 8.02 3.27
CA ILE A 126 27.73 8.15 3.76
C ILE A 126 28.41 6.78 3.88
N LEU A 127 27.69 5.76 4.36
CA LEU A 127 28.20 4.39 4.49
C LEU A 127 28.40 3.70 3.13
N VAL A 128 27.56 3.99 2.14
CA VAL A 128 27.61 3.38 0.80
C VAL A 128 28.62 4.09 -0.11
N ARG A 129 28.89 5.39 0.11
CA ARG A 129 29.78 6.20 -0.72
C ARG A 129 31.17 5.59 -0.99
N PRO A 130 31.85 4.91 -0.03
CA PRO A 130 33.12 4.22 -0.30
C PRO A 130 33.01 3.09 -1.33
N TYR A 131 31.85 2.42 -1.39
CA TYR A 131 31.59 1.29 -2.29
C TYR A 131 31.00 1.72 -3.64
N ALA A 132 30.28 2.84 -3.67
CA ALA A 132 29.65 3.40 -4.86
C ALA A 132 29.98 4.90 -5.01
N PRO A 133 31.22 5.26 -5.37
CA PRO A 133 31.62 6.66 -5.52
C PRO A 133 30.93 7.37 -6.70
N TRP A 134 30.37 6.59 -7.63
CA TRP A 134 29.59 7.07 -8.77
C TRP A 134 28.16 7.50 -8.39
N LEU A 135 27.71 7.17 -7.17
CA LEU A 135 26.37 7.51 -6.70
C LEU A 135 26.36 8.96 -6.20
N ASP A 136 25.74 9.85 -6.98
CA ASP A 136 25.54 11.25 -6.57
C ASP A 136 24.30 11.37 -5.67
N VAL A 137 24.47 11.97 -4.49
CA VAL A 137 23.39 12.27 -3.54
C VAL A 137 22.25 13.08 -4.19
N ARG A 138 22.57 13.92 -5.19
CA ARG A 138 21.58 14.71 -5.92
C ARG A 138 20.60 13.83 -6.70
N ILE A 139 21.07 12.73 -7.27
CA ILE A 139 20.22 11.77 -8.00
C ILE A 139 19.26 11.10 -7.00
N LEU A 140 19.74 10.74 -5.82
CA LEU A 140 18.89 10.17 -4.77
C LEU A 140 17.80 11.15 -4.32
N VAL A 141 18.13 12.43 -4.18
CA VAL A 141 17.16 13.47 -3.82
C VAL A 141 16.13 13.71 -4.93
N LEU A 142 16.54 13.62 -6.19
CA LEU A 142 15.63 13.70 -7.32
C LEU A 142 14.64 12.53 -7.32
N ILE A 143 15.15 11.31 -7.15
CA ILE A 143 14.32 10.10 -7.07
C ILE A 143 13.37 10.17 -5.87
N SER A 144 13.84 10.60 -4.69
CA SER A 144 12.99 10.72 -3.52
C SER A 144 11.90 11.78 -3.71
N GLY A 145 12.21 12.91 -4.36
CA GLY A 145 11.23 13.93 -4.76
C GLY A 145 10.11 13.36 -5.64
N LEU A 146 10.47 12.58 -6.68
CA LEU A 146 9.50 11.88 -7.52
C LEU A 146 8.64 10.92 -6.71
N LEU A 147 9.25 10.07 -5.87
CA LEU A 147 8.53 9.11 -5.03
C LEU A 147 7.54 9.80 -4.09
N PHE A 148 7.95 10.88 -3.42
CA PHE A 148 7.05 11.67 -2.59
C PHE A 148 5.87 12.24 -3.39
N GLY A 149 6.11 12.66 -4.64
CA GLY A 149 5.05 13.17 -5.53
C GLY A 149 4.06 12.09 -5.93
N VAL A 150 4.55 10.90 -6.29
CA VAL A 150 3.70 9.72 -6.57
C VAL A 150 2.87 9.36 -5.36
N ILE A 151 3.50 9.25 -4.18
CA ILE A 151 2.81 8.89 -2.93
C ILE A 151 1.75 9.95 -2.58
N SER A 152 2.04 11.25 -2.79
CA SER A 152 1.09 12.34 -2.55
C SER A 152 -0.19 12.25 -3.40
N SER A 153 -0.13 11.56 -4.54
CA SER A 153 -1.30 11.34 -5.39
C SER A 153 -2.23 10.25 -4.85
N GLU A 154 -1.73 9.30 -4.06
CA GLU A 154 -2.54 8.19 -3.56
C GLU A 154 -3.54 8.63 -2.48
N LYS A 155 -4.77 8.10 -2.57
CA LYS A 155 -5.88 8.43 -1.67
C LYS A 155 -5.64 8.06 -0.20
N PHE A 156 -4.67 7.17 0.06
CA PHE A 156 -4.41 6.62 1.39
C PHE A 156 -3.27 7.32 2.15
N MET A 157 -2.39 8.07 1.49
CA MET A 157 -1.27 8.76 2.14
C MET A 157 -1.08 10.17 1.58
N LYS A 158 -1.34 11.18 2.40
CA LYS A 158 -1.12 12.58 2.05
C LYS A 158 0.29 12.98 2.48
N VAL A 159 1.17 13.16 1.50
CA VAL A 159 2.46 13.84 1.68
C VAL A 159 2.25 15.31 1.37
N GLU A 160 2.55 16.18 2.33
CA GLU A 160 2.47 17.63 2.18
C GLU A 160 3.83 18.22 1.77
N ARG A 161 3.82 19.45 1.26
CA ARG A 161 5.05 20.20 0.94
C ARG A 161 5.98 20.32 2.15
N ARG A 162 5.41 20.42 3.35
CA ARG A 162 6.16 20.49 4.62
C ARG A 162 7.02 19.24 4.83
N ASP A 163 6.54 18.09 4.41
CA ASP A 163 7.23 16.81 4.61
C ASP A 163 8.46 16.71 3.71
N VAL A 164 8.32 17.16 2.46
CA VAL A 164 9.44 17.25 1.50
C VAL A 164 10.50 18.24 2.01
N VAL A 165 10.07 19.40 2.53
CA VAL A 165 10.98 20.39 3.12
C VAL A 165 11.70 19.82 4.35
N ALA A 166 10.98 19.10 5.23
CA ALA A 166 11.57 18.47 6.40
C ALA A 166 12.62 17.42 6.02
N PHE A 167 12.34 16.59 5.02
CA PHE A 167 13.29 15.63 4.45
C PHE A 167 14.55 16.34 3.90
N CYS A 168 14.39 17.39 3.11
CA CYS A 168 15.52 18.16 2.56
C CYS A 168 16.35 18.80 3.66
N LEU A 169 15.73 19.37 4.69
CA LEU A 169 16.43 20.02 5.80
C LEU A 169 17.25 19.03 6.62
N THR A 170 16.69 17.86 6.96
CA THR A 170 17.45 16.88 7.73
C THR A 170 18.58 16.26 6.93
N LEU A 171 18.35 15.97 5.65
CA LEU A 171 19.40 15.47 4.77
C LEU A 171 20.52 16.52 4.58
N THR A 172 20.16 17.79 4.41
CA THR A 172 21.10 18.92 4.35
C THR A 172 21.96 18.97 5.61
N LEU A 173 21.34 18.88 6.79
CA LEU A 173 22.04 18.92 8.06
C LEU A 173 23.05 17.77 8.17
N VAL A 174 22.66 16.55 7.81
CA VAL A 174 23.56 15.38 7.83
C VAL A 174 24.74 15.56 6.88
N MET A 175 24.48 16.01 5.64
CA MET A 175 25.54 16.22 4.65
C MET A 175 26.47 17.39 5.02
N ALA A 176 25.93 18.46 5.58
CA ALA A 176 26.69 19.61 6.06
C ALA A 176 27.58 19.26 7.25
N LEU A 177 27.11 18.42 8.17
CA LEU A 177 27.93 17.91 9.29
C LEU A 177 29.11 17.05 8.81
N MET A 178 28.96 16.35 7.67
CA MET A 178 30.05 15.55 7.10
C MET A 178 31.04 16.35 6.25
N ALA A 179 30.66 17.51 5.72
CA ALA A 179 31.52 18.30 4.84
C ALA A 179 32.87 18.72 5.46
N PRO A 180 32.95 19.16 6.74
CA PRO A 180 34.20 19.52 7.38
C PRO A 180 35.24 18.38 7.47
N PHE A 181 34.79 17.13 7.48
CA PHE A 181 35.70 15.97 7.51
C PHE A 181 36.29 15.64 6.14
N GLN A 182 35.78 16.26 5.07
CA GLN A 182 36.23 16.03 3.69
C GLN A 182 37.06 17.19 3.15
N VAL A 183 37.00 18.37 3.78
CA VAL A 183 37.66 19.58 3.34
C VAL A 183 38.71 19.98 4.36
N GLU A 184 39.97 19.69 4.05
CA GLU A 184 41.11 20.08 4.88
C GLU A 184 41.46 21.57 4.71
N GLY A 185 42.05 22.18 5.75
CA GLY A 185 42.60 23.54 5.67
C GLY A 185 41.63 24.70 5.93
N HIS A 186 40.36 24.43 6.25
CA HIS A 186 39.36 25.44 6.57
C HIS A 186 38.74 25.24 7.95
N SER A 187 38.25 26.33 8.56
CA SER A 187 37.54 26.26 9.85
C SER A 187 36.26 25.45 9.70
N PHE A 188 36.03 24.54 10.65
CA PHE A 188 34.83 23.69 10.73
C PHE A 188 33.53 24.47 10.49
N PHE A 189 33.37 25.60 11.19
CA PHE A 189 32.16 26.41 11.11
C PHE A 189 31.92 27.00 9.71
N ILE A 190 32.98 27.40 9.02
CA ILE A 190 32.88 27.96 7.67
C ILE A 190 32.45 26.88 6.69
N VAL A 191 33.11 25.71 6.73
CA VAL A 191 32.77 24.59 5.85
C VAL A 191 31.34 24.09 6.12
N PHE A 192 30.94 24.02 7.38
CA PHE A 192 29.58 23.65 7.76
C PHE A 192 28.54 24.63 7.21
N ILE A 193 28.71 25.94 7.41
CA ILE A 193 27.74 26.96 6.96
C ILE A 193 27.64 26.98 5.43
N VAL A 194 28.79 27.00 4.75
CA VAL A 194 28.84 27.01 3.28
C VAL A 194 28.23 25.73 2.72
N GLY A 195 28.59 24.57 3.29
CA GLY A 195 28.02 23.28 2.92
C GLY A 195 26.51 23.22 3.15
N PHE A 196 26.03 23.71 4.29
CA PHE A 196 24.60 23.77 4.61
C PHE A 196 23.83 24.60 3.58
N LEU A 197 24.29 25.82 3.27
CA LEU A 197 23.64 26.68 2.28
C LEU A 197 23.65 26.05 0.89
N TYR A 198 24.78 25.44 0.50
CA TYR A 198 24.93 24.77 -0.78
C TYR A 198 23.98 23.58 -0.94
N TYR A 199 23.97 22.65 0.03
CA TYR A 199 23.12 21.48 0.00
C TYR A 199 21.64 21.86 0.12
N LEU A 200 21.29 22.87 0.93
CA LEU A 200 19.92 23.33 1.08
C LEU A 200 19.33 23.79 -0.26
N ALA A 201 20.06 24.66 -0.97
CA ALA A 201 19.63 25.19 -2.25
C ALA A 201 19.43 24.06 -3.27
N TRP A 202 20.43 23.17 -3.39
CA TRP A 202 20.35 22.06 -4.33
C TRP A 202 19.25 21.07 -3.99
N PHE A 203 19.13 20.63 -2.73
CA PHE A 203 18.17 19.61 -2.35
C PHE A 203 16.73 20.10 -2.44
N LEU A 204 16.46 21.37 -2.13
CA LEU A 204 15.14 21.94 -2.35
C LEU A 204 14.78 21.96 -3.84
N LEU A 205 15.68 22.42 -4.72
CA LEU A 205 15.41 22.43 -6.16
C LEU A 205 15.22 21.00 -6.71
N ALA A 206 16.12 20.09 -6.36
CA ALA A 206 16.13 18.73 -6.86
C ALA A 206 14.95 17.88 -6.33
N ALA A 207 14.44 18.14 -5.12
CA ALA A 207 13.29 17.41 -4.59
C ALA A 207 11.95 18.05 -4.97
N PHE A 208 11.86 19.38 -4.95
CA PHE A 208 10.58 20.08 -5.05
C PHE A 208 10.05 20.13 -6.47
N ILE A 209 10.93 20.32 -7.46
CA ILE A 209 10.54 20.33 -8.88
C ILE A 209 9.94 18.97 -9.28
N PRO A 210 10.60 17.82 -9.06
CA PRO A 210 10.04 16.53 -9.43
C PRO A 210 8.82 16.14 -8.58
N PHE A 211 8.78 16.55 -7.30
CA PHE A 211 7.62 16.36 -6.45
C PHE A 211 6.36 16.99 -7.04
N GLU A 212 6.42 18.28 -7.42
CA GLU A 212 5.26 18.97 -8.02
C GLU A 212 4.92 18.40 -9.41
N VAL A 213 5.92 18.07 -10.23
CA VAL A 213 5.70 17.45 -11.55
C VAL A 213 4.96 16.12 -11.41
N ALA A 214 5.45 15.22 -10.56
CA ALA A 214 4.80 13.92 -10.35
C ALA A 214 3.39 14.07 -9.77
N ARG A 215 3.22 14.98 -8.80
CA ARG A 215 1.92 15.26 -8.19
C ARG A 215 0.92 15.83 -9.19
N PHE A 216 1.35 16.70 -10.10
CA PHE A 216 0.51 17.32 -11.12
C PHE A 216 0.05 16.27 -12.15
N LEU A 217 0.99 15.54 -12.75
CA LEU A 217 0.71 14.55 -13.79
C LEU A 217 -0.25 13.45 -13.31
N LEU A 218 -0.08 12.97 -12.08
CA LEU A 218 -0.93 11.89 -11.56
C LEU A 218 -2.30 12.37 -11.09
N ARG A 219 -2.47 13.67 -10.83
CA ARG A 219 -3.76 14.24 -10.44
C ARG A 219 -4.69 14.46 -11.63
N GLU A 220 -4.15 14.64 -12.84
CA GLU A 220 -4.96 14.76 -14.06
C GLU A 220 -5.48 13.41 -14.59
N HIS A 221 -4.89 12.29 -14.14
CA HIS A 221 -5.22 10.93 -14.61
C HIS A 221 -6.09 10.10 -13.66
N MET A 222 -6.55 10.66 -12.53
CA MET A 222 -7.44 10.00 -11.55
C MET A 222 -8.75 10.75 -11.36
#